data_AF-A0A816KHC7-F1
#
_entry.id   AF-A0A816KHC7-F1
#
_cell.length_a   1.000
_cell.length_b   1.000
_cell.length_c   1.000
_cell.angle_alpha   90.00
_cell.angle_beta   90.00
_cell.angle_gamma   90.00
#
_symmetry.space_group_name_H-M   'P 1'
#
loop_
_entity.id
_entity.type
_entity.pdbx_description
1 polymer ?
#
loop_
_entity_poly.entity_id
_entity_poly.type
_entity_poly.pdbx_seq_one_letter_code
_entity_poly.pdbx_strand_id
1 'polypeptide(L)'
;MLFSKPPTNLTTEGSNSVLALVEIKSSLTDPHGVLMNWNMASADPCSWNLITCSPGNFVISMLLQNNFITGNIPHEIGKLMKLKTLDLSLTITSLAKSHPLFLIPKVFRTCKITN
;
A
#
# COMPACT_ATOMS: atom_id res chain seq x y z
N MET A 1 13.39 -23.26 -19.37
CA MET A 1 12.16 -22.46 -19.16
C MET A 1 12.53 -21.26 -18.30
N LEU A 2 12.76 -20.11 -18.92
CA LEU A 2 13.09 -18.87 -18.23
C LEU A 2 12.08 -17.83 -18.70
N PHE A 3 11.07 -17.53 -17.87
CA PHE A 3 10.34 -16.29 -18.02
C PHE A 3 11.20 -15.20 -17.37
N SER A 4 12.13 -14.65 -18.14
CA SER A 4 12.79 -13.40 -17.77
C SER A 4 11.72 -12.32 -17.68
N LYS A 5 11.57 -11.74 -16.49
CA LYS A 5 10.70 -10.58 -16.23
C LYS A 5 11.02 -9.52 -17.30
N PRO A 6 10.02 -9.03 -18.07
CA PRO A 6 10.26 -7.97 -19.03
C PRO A 6 10.83 -6.76 -18.30
N PRO A 7 11.77 -6.01 -18.93
CA PRO A 7 12.29 -4.79 -18.34
C PRO A 7 11.11 -3.88 -17.99
N THR A 8 10.99 -3.52 -16.71
CA THR A 8 9.97 -2.62 -16.18
C THR A 8 10.17 -1.25 -16.83
N ASN A 9 9.57 -1.04 -18.00
CA ASN A 9 9.20 0.30 -18.42
C ASN A 9 8.26 0.82 -17.33
N LEU A 10 8.74 1.79 -16.55
CA LEU A 10 7.97 2.51 -15.55
C LEU A 10 6.76 3.12 -16.25
N THR A 11 5.64 2.40 -16.23
CA THR A 11 4.36 2.99 -16.58
C THR A 11 4.07 4.10 -15.57
N THR A 12 3.39 5.15 -16.00
CA THR A 12 2.97 6.25 -15.12
C THR A 12 2.23 5.73 -13.88
N GLU A 13 1.49 4.62 -14.00
CA GLU A 13 0.82 3.94 -12.89
C GLU A 13 1.77 3.25 -11.90
N GLY A 14 2.85 2.63 -12.38
CA GLY A 14 3.90 2.07 -11.52
C GLY A 14 4.63 3.18 -10.75
N SER A 15 4.95 4.28 -11.43
CA SER A 15 5.59 5.46 -10.82
C SER A 15 4.70 6.11 -9.75
N ASN A 16 3.38 6.20 -10.00
CA ASN A 16 2.41 6.71 -9.05
C ASN A 16 2.27 5.81 -7.81
N SER A 17 2.35 4.49 -8.00
CA SER A 17 2.25 3.52 -6.90
C SER A 17 3.47 3.56 -5.99
N VAL A 18 4.68 3.69 -6.57
CA VAL A 18 5.93 3.87 -5.80
C VAL A 18 5.84 5.11 -4.91
N LEU A 19 5.47 6.26 -5.49
CA LEU A 19 5.37 7.51 -4.75
C LEU A 19 4.33 7.41 -3.62
N ALA A 20 3.14 6.92 -3.93
CA ALA A 20 2.05 6.78 -2.96
C ALA A 20 2.45 5.90 -1.77
N LEU A 21 3.07 4.75 -2.02
CA LEU A 21 3.49 3.84 -0.96
C LEU A 21 4.63 4.41 -0.11
N VAL A 22 5.55 5.18 -0.69
CA VAL A 22 6.60 5.89 0.07
C VAL A 22 6.00 6.99 0.95
N GLU A 23 5.01 7.75 0.44
CA GLU A 23 4.26 8.74 1.23
C GLU A 23 3.49 8.07 2.38
N ILE A 24 2.84 6.93 2.11
CA ILE A 24 2.19 6.11 3.15
C ILE A 24 3.21 5.69 4.21
N LYS A 25 4.36 5.11 3.81
CA LYS A 25 5.42 4.75 4.76
C LYS A 25 5.88 5.92 5.61
N SER A 26 6.02 7.12 5.04
CA SER A 26 6.45 8.32 5.79
C SER A 26 5.45 8.75 6.86
N SER A 27 4.17 8.39 6.70
CA SER A 27 3.09 8.67 7.66
C SER A 27 2.90 7.56 8.70
N LEU A 28 3.71 6.49 8.61
CA LEU A 28 3.66 5.33 9.49
C LEU A 28 4.91 5.25 10.37
N THR A 29 4.72 4.84 11.62
CA THR A 29 5.80 4.45 12.52
C THR A 29 5.90 2.93 12.53
N ASP A 30 7.07 2.43 12.16
CA ASP A 30 7.37 1.01 12.01
C ASP A 30 8.52 0.61 12.95
N PRO A 31 8.21 0.22 14.20
CA PRO A 31 9.23 -0.06 15.21
C PRO A 31 10.10 -1.29 14.90
N HIS A 32 9.63 -2.17 14.01
CA HIS A 32 10.32 -3.42 13.64
C HIS A 32 10.99 -3.35 12.27
N GLY A 33 10.87 -2.24 11.55
CA GLY A 33 11.50 -2.07 10.23
C GLY A 33 10.91 -2.97 9.14
N VAL A 34 9.68 -3.45 9.30
CA VAL A 34 9.02 -4.34 8.32
C VAL A 34 8.85 -3.66 6.96
N LEU A 35 8.68 -2.34 6.94
CA LEU A 35 8.55 -1.50 5.75
C LEU A 35 9.91 -1.02 5.21
N MET A 36 11.05 -1.52 5.72
CA MET A 36 12.37 -1.02 5.35
C MET A 36 12.64 -1.03 3.84
N ASN A 37 12.12 -2.04 3.11
CA ASN A 37 12.34 -2.19 1.67
C ASN A 37 11.40 -1.36 0.80
N TRP A 38 10.44 -0.63 1.37
CA TRP A 38 9.63 0.35 0.64
C TRP A 38 10.49 1.58 0.39
N ASN A 39 11.00 1.72 -0.82
CA ASN A 39 12.00 2.73 -1.13
C ASN A 39 11.81 3.27 -2.54
N MET A 40 12.01 4.58 -2.70
CA MET A 40 11.83 5.26 -3.99
C MET A 40 12.87 4.84 -5.04
N ALA A 41 14.01 4.27 -4.63
CA ALA A 41 15.03 3.76 -5.54
C ALA A 41 14.64 2.41 -6.18
N SER A 42 13.70 1.68 -5.58
CA SER A 42 13.14 0.43 -6.10
C SER A 42 11.92 0.76 -6.92
N ALA A 43 12.06 0.65 -8.24
CA ALA A 43 10.99 0.92 -9.20
C ALA A 43 9.82 -0.08 -9.14
N ASP A 44 9.93 -1.16 -8.34
CA ASP A 44 8.97 -2.27 -8.35
C ASP A 44 8.32 -2.50 -6.96
N PRO A 45 7.16 -1.88 -6.69
CA PRO A 45 6.40 -2.08 -5.45
C PRO A 45 6.02 -3.54 -5.18
N CYS A 46 5.95 -4.37 -6.21
CA CYS A 46 5.57 -5.78 -6.09
C CYS A 46 6.64 -6.63 -5.39
N SER A 47 7.86 -6.10 -5.27
CA SER A 47 8.96 -6.70 -4.51
C SER A 47 8.97 -6.29 -3.04
N TRP A 48 8.10 -5.36 -2.65
CA TRP A 48 8.11 -4.79 -1.30
C TRP A 48 7.35 -5.68 -0.31
N ASN A 49 7.75 -5.61 0.96
CA ASN A 49 7.11 -6.40 2.01
C ASN A 49 5.64 -6.00 2.12
N LEU A 50 4.76 -6.97 2.37
CA LEU A 50 3.34 -6.74 2.64
C LEU A 50 2.54 -6.15 1.44
N ILE A 51 3.17 -6.04 0.27
CA ILE A 51 2.52 -5.65 -0.98
C ILE A 51 2.25 -6.90 -1.81
N THR A 52 1.03 -7.00 -2.36
CA THR A 52 0.70 -8.00 -3.35
C THR A 52 0.24 -7.32 -4.63
N CYS A 53 0.79 -7.79 -5.75
CA CYS A 53 0.44 -7.32 -7.07
C CYS A 53 -0.39 -8.33 -7.87
N SER A 54 -1.17 -7.80 -8.80
CA SER A 54 -1.80 -8.59 -9.86
C SER A 54 -0.77 -9.05 -10.90
N PRO A 55 -1.12 -10.01 -11.78
CA PRO A 55 -0.26 -10.41 -12.90
C PRO A 55 0.14 -9.25 -13.84
N GLY A 56 -0.65 -8.16 -13.87
CA GLY A 56 -0.36 -6.94 -14.62
C GLY A 56 0.57 -5.95 -13.91
N ASN A 57 1.21 -6.35 -12.81
CA ASN A 57 2.10 -5.52 -11.98
C ASN A 57 1.42 -4.32 -11.29
N PHE A 58 0.10 -4.42 -11.07
CA PHE A 58 -0.65 -3.42 -10.29
C PHE A 58 -0.76 -3.83 -8.83
N VAL A 59 -0.54 -2.90 -7.91
CA VAL A 59 -0.74 -3.09 -6.46
C VAL A 59 -2.22 -3.34 -6.18
N ILE A 60 -2.55 -4.52 -5.66
CA ILE A 60 -3.93 -4.92 -5.35
C ILE A 60 -4.17 -5.18 -3.86
N SER A 61 -3.12 -5.39 -3.07
CA SER A 61 -3.23 -5.70 -1.65
C SER A 61 -2.11 -5.04 -0.85
N MET A 62 -2.45 -4.47 0.30
CA MET A 62 -1.51 -3.95 1.31
C MET A 62 -1.91 -4.51 2.68
N LEU A 63 -1.06 -5.35 3.26
CA LEU A 63 -1.37 -6.20 4.40
C LEU A 63 -0.48 -5.87 5.61
N LEU A 64 -0.81 -4.81 6.35
CA LEU A 64 0.02 -4.29 7.47
C LEU A 64 -0.28 -4.96 8.81
N GLN A 65 -1.20 -5.91 8.85
CA GLN A 65 -1.70 -6.50 10.09
C GLN A 65 -0.61 -7.11 10.98
N ASN A 66 -0.80 -7.02 12.29
CA ASN A 66 0.03 -7.72 13.29
C ASN A 66 1.52 -7.31 13.33
N ASN A 67 1.87 -6.13 12.82
CA ASN A 67 3.25 -5.61 12.78
C ASN A 67 3.53 -4.45 13.76
N PHE A 68 2.59 -4.13 14.68
CA PHE A 68 2.70 -3.00 15.61
C PHE A 68 2.96 -1.64 14.93
N ILE A 69 2.60 -1.53 13.65
CA ILE A 69 2.71 -0.30 12.89
C ILE A 69 1.68 0.70 13.44
N THR A 70 2.09 1.95 13.58
CA THR A 70 1.27 3.05 14.13
C THR A 70 1.28 4.21 13.15
N GLY A 71 0.36 5.18 13.29
CA GLY A 71 0.32 6.38 12.45
C GLY A 71 -0.99 6.57 11.70
N ASN A 72 -0.95 7.31 10.60
CA ASN A 72 -2.14 7.67 9.82
C ASN A 72 -1.96 7.26 8.36
N ILE A 73 -3.01 6.75 7.74
CA ILE A 73 -3.02 6.49 6.30
C ILE A 73 -3.31 7.81 5.59
N PRO A 74 -2.39 8.34 4.77
CA PRO A 74 -2.56 9.62 4.13
C PRO A 74 -3.41 9.47 2.86
N HIS A 75 -3.90 10.58 2.30
CA HIS A 75 -4.85 10.59 1.18
C HIS A 75 -4.32 9.95 -0.12
N GLU A 76 -3.00 9.84 -0.23
CA GLU A 76 -2.26 9.30 -1.36
C GLU A 76 -2.50 7.80 -1.55
N ILE A 77 -3.12 7.12 -0.58
CA ILE A 77 -3.73 5.80 -0.78
C ILE A 77 -4.69 5.79 -1.98
N GLY A 78 -5.34 6.92 -2.28
CA GLY A 78 -6.21 7.09 -3.45
C GLY A 78 -5.48 7.00 -4.79
N LYS A 79 -4.15 7.13 -4.82
CA LYS A 79 -3.33 6.93 -6.04
C LYS A 79 -3.18 5.44 -6.37
N LEU A 80 -3.45 4.52 -5.43
CA LEU A 80 -3.44 3.07 -5.65
C LEU A 80 -4.77 2.61 -6.28
N MET A 81 -5.00 2.98 -7.54
CA MET A 81 -6.28 2.83 -8.25
C MET A 81 -6.79 1.38 -8.39
N LYS A 82 -5.90 0.40 -8.24
CA LYS A 82 -6.21 -1.05 -8.33
C LYS A 82 -6.20 -1.75 -6.98
N LEU A 83 -5.94 -1.03 -5.89
CA LEU A 83 -5.91 -1.60 -4.55
C LEU A 83 -7.30 -2.10 -4.17
N LYS A 84 -7.43 -3.40 -3.90
CA LYS A 84 -8.70 -4.05 -3.52
C LYS A 84 -8.76 -4.36 -2.02
N THR A 85 -7.60 -4.59 -1.43
CA THR A 85 -7.50 -5.06 -0.04
C THR A 85 -6.50 -4.20 0.71
N LEU A 86 -6.98 -3.63 1.81
CA LEU A 86 -6.19 -2.91 2.78
C LEU A 86 -6.47 -3.53 4.14
N ASP A 87 -5.49 -4.28 4.65
CA ASP A 87 -5.57 -4.89 5.98
C ASP A 87 -4.68 -4.11 6.95
N LEU A 88 -5.32 -3.53 7.95
CA LEU A 88 -4.70 -2.75 9.03
C LEU A 88 -5.05 -3.36 10.40
N SER A 89 -5.64 -4.56 10.42
CA SER A 89 -6.08 -5.19 11.66
C SER A 89 -4.89 -5.31 12.63
N LEU A 90 -5.10 -4.95 13.89
CA LEU A 90 -4.05 -4.99 14.93
C LEU A 90 -2.87 -4.02 14.67
N THR A 91 -3.05 -3.02 13.82
CA THR A 91 -2.20 -1.81 13.78
C THR A 91 -2.87 -0.71 14.60
N ILE A 92 -2.11 0.06 15.38
CA ILE A 92 -2.65 1.21 16.14
C ILE A 92 -2.63 2.46 15.25
N THR A 93 -3.21 2.35 14.06
CA THR A 93 -3.33 3.45 13.11
C THR A 93 -4.63 4.22 13.32
N SER A 94 -4.57 5.55 13.37
CA SER A 94 -5.77 6.38 13.47
C SER A 94 -6.35 6.55 12.07
N LEU A 95 -7.36 5.74 11.73
CA LEU A 95 -8.13 5.87 10.49
C LEU A 95 -9.09 7.08 10.47
N ALA A 96 -9.01 7.98 11.45
CA ALA A 96 -9.98 9.02 11.64
C ALA A 96 -9.29 10.37 11.85
N LYS A 97 -9.24 11.21 10.78
CA LYS A 97 -9.34 12.69 10.90
C LYS A 97 -9.38 13.54 9.62
N SER A 98 -9.37 13.01 8.40
CA SER A 98 -9.45 13.89 7.22
C SER A 98 -10.60 13.54 6.27
N HIS A 99 -11.65 14.36 6.33
CA HIS A 99 -12.69 14.56 5.31
C HIS A 99 -13.61 13.36 5.02
N PRO A 100 -14.89 13.60 4.66
CA PRO A 100 -15.90 12.57 4.60
C PRO A 100 -15.47 11.46 3.63
N LEU A 101 -15.35 10.25 4.17
CA LEU A 101 -15.05 8.96 3.53
C LEU A 101 -16.04 8.57 2.40
N PHE A 102 -16.85 9.51 1.92
CA PHE A 102 -17.93 9.29 0.95
C PHE A 102 -17.48 9.43 -0.51
N LEU A 103 -16.23 9.84 -0.78
CA LEU A 103 -15.70 9.99 -2.14
C LEU A 103 -14.64 8.97 -2.53
N ILE A 104 -14.34 7.97 -1.70
CA ILE A 104 -13.52 6.86 -2.15
C ILE A 104 -14.44 5.94 -2.98
N PRO A 105 -14.28 5.85 -4.32
CA PRO A 105 -15.25 5.16 -5.15
C PRO A 105 -15.20 3.67 -4.82
N LYS A 106 -16.23 3.13 -4.15
CA LYS A 106 -16.66 1.71 -4.14
C LYS A 106 -15.60 0.60 -4.06
N VAL A 107 -14.39 0.79 -3.51
CA VAL A 107 -13.36 -0.26 -3.45
C VAL A 107 -13.04 -0.75 -2.03
N PHE A 108 -13.37 0.01 -0.98
CA PHE A 108 -13.12 -0.40 0.41
C PHE A 108 -14.27 -1.23 1.02
N ARG A 109 -14.68 -2.32 0.36
CA ARG A 109 -15.49 -3.37 1.00
C ARG A 109 -14.59 -4.44 1.59
N THR A 110 -13.98 -4.12 2.74
CA THR A 110 -13.78 -4.97 3.92
C THR A 110 -12.68 -4.33 4.78
N CYS A 111 -13.02 -3.28 5.53
CA CYS A 111 -12.31 -3.01 6.78
C CYS A 111 -12.95 -3.96 7.82
N LYS A 112 -12.37 -5.15 8.04
CA LYS A 112 -12.76 -5.98 9.18
C LYS A 112 -12.15 -5.34 10.43
N ILE A 113 -12.86 -4.33 10.95
CA ILE A 113 -12.71 -3.92 12.33
C ILE A 113 -13.41 -5.01 13.14
N THR A 114 -12.68 -6.04 13.55
CA THR A 114 -13.19 -7.06 14.47
C THR A 114 -13.24 -6.44 15.87
N ASN A 115 -14.38 -6.60 16.54
CA ASN A 115 -14.66 -6.15 17.92
C ASN A 115 -13.67 -6.75 18.92
#